data_AF-A0A161QUJ9-F1
#
_entry.id   AF-A0A161QUJ9-F1
#
_cell.length_a   1.000
_cell.length_b   1.000
_cell.length_c   1.000
_cell.angle_alpha   90.00
_cell.angle_beta   90.00
_cell.angle_gamma   90.00
#
_symmetry.space_group_name_H-M   'P 1'
#
loop_
_entity.id
_entity.type
_entity.pdbx_description
1 polymer ?
#
loop_
_entity_poly.entity_id
_entity_poly.type
_entity_poly.pdbx_seq_one_letter_code
_entity_poly.pdbx_strand_id
1 'polypeptide(L)'
;MDIEAYFAKTPATIEEIKARVAAAFGRHPLCREVQFDIVSTPRAGKGANWTISMQSVAPDALWEASDIVSDIQEAYVLANAA
;
A
#
# COMPACT_ATOMS: atom_id res chain seq x y z
N MET A 1 3.82 -8.03 29.74
CA MET A 1 3.81 -8.66 28.41
C MET A 1 2.56 -8.12 27.74
N ASP A 2 2.69 -6.96 27.09
CA ASP A 2 1.59 -6.27 26.41
C ASP A 2 2.13 -5.98 25.00
N ILE A 3 1.95 -6.98 24.14
CA ILE A 3 2.39 -7.01 22.74
C ILE A 3 1.20 -6.71 21.80
N GLU A 4 0.06 -6.30 22.37
CA GLU A 4 -1.18 -6.05 21.63
C GLU A 4 -1.27 -4.60 21.11
N ALA A 5 -0.33 -3.72 21.49
CA ALA A 5 -0.29 -2.33 21.07
C ALA A 5 0.59 -2.03 19.83
N TYR A 6 1.34 -3.00 19.28
CA TYR A 6 2.38 -2.69 18.27
C TYR A 6 1.94 -2.75 16.79
N PHE A 7 0.72 -3.19 16.49
CA PHE A 7 0.22 -3.28 15.10
C PHE A 7 -1.27 -2.90 14.96
N ALA A 8 -1.71 -1.84 15.63
CA ALA A 8 -2.97 -1.20 15.25
C ALA A 8 -2.76 -0.57 13.87
N LYS A 9 -3.03 -1.32 12.79
CA LYS A 9 -2.92 -0.85 11.40
C LYS A 9 -3.53 0.53 11.29
N THR A 10 -2.78 1.48 10.74
CA THR A 10 -3.23 2.88 10.69
C THR A 10 -4.36 2.98 9.67
N PRO A 11 -5.57 3.44 10.08
CA PRO A 11 -6.66 3.65 9.13
C PRO A 11 -6.32 4.84 8.23
N ALA A 12 -6.16 4.58 6.92
CA ALA A 12 -5.85 5.59 5.92
C ALA A 12 -6.80 5.48 4.73
N THR A 13 -7.11 6.59 4.08
CA THR A 13 -7.93 6.60 2.86
C THR A 13 -7.13 6.10 1.65
N ILE A 14 -7.82 5.75 0.55
CA ILE A 14 -7.16 5.34 -0.71
C ILE A 14 -6.16 6.40 -1.17
N GLU A 15 -6.53 7.68 -1.10
CA GLU A 15 -5.69 8.79 -1.53
C GLU A 15 -4.43 8.93 -0.68
N GLU A 16 -4.53 8.72 0.63
CA GLU A 16 -3.41 8.81 1.55
C GLU A 16 -2.44 7.64 1.36
N ILE A 17 -2.97 6.42 1.20
CA ILE A 17 -2.17 5.25 0.82
C ILE A 17 -1.48 5.51 -0.52
N LYS A 18 -2.18 6.09 -1.51
CA LYS A 18 -1.61 6.41 -2.82
C LYS A 18 -0.46 7.40 -2.71
N ALA A 19 -0.62 8.47 -1.93
CA ALA A 19 0.43 9.44 -1.68
C ALA A 19 1.64 8.80 -0.99
N ARG A 20 1.41 7.86 -0.06
CA ARG A 20 2.48 7.17 0.67
C ARG A 20 3.26 6.21 -0.23
N VAL A 21 2.57 5.43 -1.05
CA VAL A 21 3.18 4.55 -2.07
C VAL A 21 3.98 5.40 -3.05
N ALA A 22 3.40 6.49 -3.58
CA ALA A 22 4.12 7.40 -4.49
C ALA A 22 5.38 7.98 -3.85
N ALA A 23 5.31 8.38 -2.58
CA ALA A 23 6.48 8.88 -1.85
C ALA A 23 7.54 7.80 -1.63
N ALA A 24 7.16 6.56 -1.31
CA ALA A 24 8.09 5.45 -1.14
C ALA A 24 8.76 5.08 -2.47
N PHE A 25 7.97 4.96 -3.54
CA PHE A 25 8.46 4.70 -4.89
C PHE A 25 9.36 5.83 -5.40
N GLY A 26 9.04 7.08 -5.09
CA GLY A 26 9.87 8.24 -5.45
C GLY A 26 11.23 8.31 -4.74
N ARG A 27 11.40 7.61 -3.61
CA ARG A 27 12.69 7.49 -2.92
C ARG A 27 13.61 6.47 -3.57
N HIS A 28 13.06 5.50 -4.30
CA HIS A 28 13.83 4.48 -5.02
C HIS A 28 14.00 4.89 -6.50
N PRO A 29 15.23 5.06 -6.98
CA PRO A 29 15.47 5.48 -8.37
C PRO A 29 14.91 4.48 -9.40
N LEU A 30 14.85 3.19 -9.04
CA LEU A 30 14.33 2.10 -9.88
C LEU A 30 12.80 2.05 -9.92
N CYS A 31 12.13 2.53 -8.87
CA CYS A 31 10.67 2.49 -8.74
C CYS A 31 9.99 3.78 -9.24
N ARG A 32 10.77 4.79 -9.67
CA ARG A 32 10.27 6.13 -9.97
C ARG A 32 9.30 6.21 -11.15
N GLU A 33 9.44 5.32 -12.13
CA GLU A 33 8.57 5.25 -13.32
C GLU A 33 7.46 4.19 -13.19
N VAL A 34 7.39 3.49 -12.06
CA VAL A 34 6.41 2.43 -11.86
C VAL A 34 5.02 3.04 -11.68
N GLN A 35 4.09 2.59 -12.51
CA GLN A 35 2.70 2.95 -12.37
C GLN A 35 2.06 2.02 -11.34
N PHE A 36 1.16 2.54 -10.52
CA PHE A 36 0.44 1.72 -9.56
C PHE A 36 -0.98 2.24 -9.37
N ASP A 37 -1.88 1.33 -9.06
CA ASP A 37 -3.28 1.60 -8.78
C ASP A 37 -3.72 0.86 -7.51
N ILE A 38 -4.63 1.47 -6.75
CA ILE A 38 -5.15 0.87 -5.52
C ILE A 38 -6.56 0.38 -5.80
N VAL A 39 -6.72 -0.93 -5.80
CA VAL A 39 -7.99 -1.58 -6.05
C VAL A 39 -8.62 -1.99 -4.72
N SER A 40 -9.69 -1.31 -4.34
CA SER A 40 -10.55 -1.76 -3.22
C SER A 40 -11.49 -2.84 -3.72
N THR A 41 -11.59 -3.97 -3.01
CA THR A 41 -12.56 -5.00 -3.39
C THR A 41 -13.99 -4.52 -3.07
N PRO A 42 -14.94 -4.57 -4.02
CA PRO A 42 -16.27 -3.97 -3.87
C PRO A 42 -17.18 -4.67 -2.83
N ARG A 43 -16.73 -5.79 -2.27
CA ARG A 43 -17.52 -6.65 -1.37
C ARG A 43 -17.33 -6.38 0.11
N ALA A 44 -16.60 -5.33 0.49
CA ALA A 44 -16.20 -5.19 1.88
C ALA A 44 -16.73 -3.90 2.53
N GLY A 45 -17.63 -4.09 3.50
CA GLY A 45 -17.83 -3.12 4.57
C GLY A 45 -16.60 -3.03 5.47
N LYS A 46 -16.68 -2.20 6.53
CA LYS A 46 -15.62 -1.93 7.53
C LYS A 46 -14.55 -3.05 7.61
N GLY A 47 -13.33 -2.76 7.14
CA GLY A 47 -12.22 -3.72 7.08
C GLY A 47 -11.91 -4.26 5.68
N ALA A 48 -12.20 -3.49 4.63
CA ALA A 48 -12.05 -3.92 3.25
C ALA A 48 -10.63 -4.33 2.86
N ASN A 49 -10.52 -5.54 2.31
CA ASN A 49 -9.29 -6.00 1.65
C ASN A 49 -9.07 -5.16 0.40
N TRP A 50 -7.97 -4.42 0.41
CA TRP A 50 -7.52 -3.54 -0.67
C TRP A 50 -6.14 -4.03 -1.14
N THR A 51 -5.88 -3.91 -2.43
CA THR A 51 -4.65 -4.40 -3.05
C THR A 51 -4.01 -3.31 -3.89
N ILE A 52 -2.68 -3.23 -3.85
CA ILE A 52 -1.90 -2.38 -4.75
C ILE A 52 -1.58 -3.19 -6.00
N SER A 53 -2.11 -2.76 -7.14
CA SER A 53 -1.76 -3.29 -8.44
C SER A 53 -0.65 -2.44 -9.05
N MET A 54 0.52 -3.03 -9.28
CA MET A 54 1.64 -2.37 -9.94
C MET A 54 1.61 -2.67 -11.44
N GLN A 55 1.87 -1.66 -12.26
CA GLN A 55 1.89 -1.69 -13.71
C GLN A 55 3.22 -1.14 -14.20
N SER A 56 3.74 -1.70 -15.30
CA SER A 56 5.01 -1.24 -15.90
C SER A 56 6.19 -1.29 -14.91
N VAL A 57 6.26 -2.32 -14.06
CA VAL A 57 7.39 -2.52 -13.15
C VAL A 57 8.55 -3.15 -13.89
N ALA A 58 9.72 -2.53 -13.85
CA ALA A 58 10.94 -3.15 -14.35
C ALA A 58 11.25 -4.42 -13.51
N PRO A 59 11.76 -5.50 -14.11
CA PRO A 59 12.04 -6.75 -13.37
C PRO A 59 13.05 -6.56 -12.22
N ASP A 60 13.98 -5.61 -12.37
CA ASP A 60 14.94 -5.22 -11.33
C ASP A 60 14.25 -4.47 -10.16
N ALA A 61 13.19 -3.71 -10.45
CA ALA A 61 12.41 -2.96 -9.48
C ALA A 61 11.24 -3.78 -8.87
N LEU A 62 10.91 -4.95 -9.44
CA LEU A 62 9.75 -5.74 -9.04
C LEU A 62 9.83 -6.20 -7.58
N TRP A 63 11.02 -6.64 -7.18
CA TRP A 63 11.24 -7.13 -5.83
C TRP A 63 11.13 -6.00 -4.80
N GLU A 64 11.83 -4.89 -5.05
CA GLU A 64 11.77 -3.67 -4.23
C GLU A 64 10.35 -3.11 -4.11
N ALA A 65 9.65 -3.02 -5.25
CA ALA A 65 8.28 -2.51 -5.28
C ALA A 65 7.32 -3.42 -4.50
N SER A 66 7.51 -4.75 -4.58
CA SER A 66 6.72 -5.72 -3.82
C SER A 66 6.99 -5.64 -2.32
N ASP A 67 8.23 -5.40 -1.91
CA ASP A 67 8.61 -5.22 -0.50
C ASP A 67 7.94 -3.96 0.09
N ILE A 68 8.07 -2.83 -0.61
CA ILE A 68 7.43 -1.56 -0.25
C ILE A 68 5.91 -1.71 -0.15
N VAL A 69 5.28 -2.37 -1.12
CA VAL A 69 3.84 -2.64 -1.11
C VAL A 69 3.44 -3.47 0.11
N SER A 70 4.23 -4.49 0.45
CA SER A 70 3.96 -5.38 1.58
C SER A 70 4.06 -4.64 2.91
N ASP A 71 5.08 -3.80 3.09
CA ASP A 71 5.25 -2.93 4.27
C ASP A 71 4.03 -2.01 4.45
N ILE A 72 3.55 -1.39 3.37
CA ILE A 72 2.40 -0.48 3.41
C ILE A 72 1.10 -1.26 3.68
N GLN A 73 0.87 -2.42 3.07
CA GLN A 73 -0.32 -3.24 3.34
C GLN A 73 -0.34 -3.82 4.76
N GLU A 74 0.83 -4.04 5.36
CA GLU A 74 0.95 -4.45 6.75
C GLU A 74 0.69 -3.28 7.70
N ALA A 75 1.25 -2.09 7.40
CA ALA A 75 1.16 -0.91 8.24
C ALA A 75 -0.22 -0.20 8.20
N TYR A 76 -0.94 -0.26 7.08
CA TYR A 76 -2.18 0.50 6.87
C TYR A 76 -3.40 -0.40 6.64
N VAL A 77 -4.54 0.07 7.13
CA VAL A 77 -5.86 -0.49 6.80
C VAL A 77 -6.66 0.56 6.04
N LEU A 78 -7.43 0.14 5.03
CA LEU A 78 -8.26 1.07 4.30
C LEU A 78 -9.40 1.56 5.20
N ALA A 79 -9.33 2.84 5.58
CA ALA A 79 -10.43 3.53 6.20
C ALA A 79 -11.56 3.62 5.18
N ASN A 80 -12.72 3.09 5.54
CA ASN A 80 -13.92 3.00 4.70
C ASN A 80 -14.10 4.30 3.89
N ALA A 81 -14.07 4.21 2.56
CA ALA A 81 -14.50 5.32 1.72
C ALA A 81 -15.97 5.59 2.08
N ALA A 82 -16.24 6.81 2.55
CA ALA A 82 -17.57 7.23 2.98
C ALA A 82 -18.57 7.24 1.82
#